data_AF-A0A1H6TI82-F1
#
_entry.id   AF-A0A1H6TI82-F1
#
_cell.length_a   1.000
_cell.length_b   1.000
_cell.length_c   1.000
_cell.angle_alpha   90.00
_cell.angle_beta   90.00
_cell.angle_gamma   90.00
#
_symmetry.space_group_name_H-M   'P 1'
#
loop_
_entity.id
_entity.type
_entity.pdbx_description
1 polymer ?
#
loop_
_entity_poly.entity_id
_entity_poly.type
_entity_poly.pdbx_seq_one_letter_code
_entity_poly.pdbx_strand_id
1 'polypeptide(L)' 'MKTDSKTLTEIQKLHDQYVQEVEFSGIKPLSMEIYKSHSKNFVRWIGGDFVPGAKLKKQI' A
#
# COMPACT_ATOMS: atom_id res chain seq x y z
N MET A 1 8.28 2.47 -10.54
CA MET A 1 8.27 1.13 -11.12
C MET A 1 6.84 0.70 -11.38
N LYS A 2 6.64 -0.05 -12.46
CA LYS A 2 5.43 -0.85 -12.71
C LYS A 2 5.89 -2.30 -12.81
N THR A 3 5.04 -3.26 -12.46
CA THR A 3 5.38 -4.68 -12.48
C THR A 3 4.35 -5.49 -13.25
N ASP A 4 4.67 -6.74 -13.56
CA ASP A 4 3.77 -7.65 -14.26
C ASP A 4 2.70 -8.22 -13.32
N SER A 5 1.64 -8.80 -13.91
CA SER A 5 0.49 -9.30 -13.14
C SER A 5 0.83 -10.42 -12.16
N LYS A 6 1.82 -11.27 -12.46
CA LYS A 6 2.21 -12.39 -11.58
C LYS A 6 2.92 -11.84 -10.36
N THR A 7 3.89 -10.95 -10.57
CA THR A 7 4.62 -10.29 -9.48
C THR A 7 3.67 -9.42 -8.64
N LEU A 8 2.74 -8.69 -9.26
CA LEU A 8 1.75 -7.88 -8.55
C LEU A 8 0.88 -8.72 -7.61
N THR A 9 0.44 -9.90 -8.07
CA THR A 9 -0.38 -10.81 -7.26
C THR A 9 0.35 -11.26 -5.99
N GLU A 10 1.62 -11.66 -6.11
CA GLU A 10 2.39 -12.10 -4.95
C GLU A 10 2.68 -10.94 -3.99
N ILE A 11 2.98 -9.75 -4.53
CA ILE A 11 3.18 -8.55 -3.70
C ILE A 11 1.90 -8.18 -2.94
N GLN A 12 0.72 -8.30 -3.55
CA GLN A 12 -0.53 -8.02 -2.86
C GLN A 12 -0.75 -9.00 -1.70
N LYS A 13 -0.47 -10.29 -1.90
CA LYS A 13 -0.55 -11.30 -0.83
C LYS A 13 0.42 -11.01 0.32
N LEU A 14 1.67 -10.65 0.02
CA LEU A 14 2.65 -10.26 1.04
C LEU A 14 2.25 -8.95 1.73
N HIS A 15 1.63 -8.02 1.01
CA HIS A 15 1.14 -6.76 1.57
C HIS A 15 0.03 -6.99 2.60
N ASP A 16 -0.89 -7.92 2.33
CA ASP A 16 -1.94 -8.29 3.28
C ASP A 16 -1.34 -8.85 4.58
N GLN A 17 -0.31 -9.69 4.47
CA GLN A 17 0.44 -10.21 5.62
C GLN A 17 1.16 -9.10 6.39
N TYR A 18 1.87 -8.22 5.68
CA TYR A 18 2.54 -7.06 6.26
C TYR A 18 1.57 -6.16 7.03
N VAL A 19 0.36 -5.91 6.51
CA VAL A 19 -0.65 -5.09 7.21
C VAL A 19 -1.02 -5.73 8.54
N GLN A 20 -1.22 -7.05 8.58
CA GLN A 20 -1.49 -7.77 9.83
C GLN A 20 -0.31 -7.66 10.81
N GLU A 21 0.92 -7.86 10.36
CA GLU A 21 2.11 -7.72 11.22
C GLU A 21 2.23 -6.32 11.81
N VAL A 22 1.96 -5.28 11.03
CA VAL A 22 1.96 -3.88 11.51
C VAL A 22 0.84 -3.65 12.53
N GLU A 23 -0.36 -4.22 12.34
CA GLU A 23 -1.47 -4.12 13.29
C GLU A 23 -1.14 -4.77 14.65
N PHE A 24 -0.42 -5.89 14.65
CA PHE A 24 -0.05 -6.62 15.88
C PHE A 24 1.33 -6.27 16.45
N SER A 25 2.06 -5.33 15.83
CA SER A 25 3.42 -4.95 16.24
C SER A 25 3.52 -4.17 17.56
N GLY A 26 2.40 -3.67 18.10
CA GLY A 26 2.38 -2.84 19.31
C GLY A 26 2.93 -1.42 19.13
N ILE A 27 3.18 -0.98 17.89
CA ILE A 27 3.60 0.41 17.62
C ILE A 27 2.45 1.40 17.83
N LYS A 28 2.80 2.70 17.92
CA LYS A 28 1.82 3.77 18.10
C LYS A 28 0.78 3.77 16.98
N PRO A 29 -0.52 4.03 17.27
CA PRO A 29 -1.58 4.04 16.27
C PRO A 29 -1.29 4.93 15.05
N LEU A 30 -0.74 6.12 15.27
CA LEU A 30 -0.35 7.01 14.16
C LEU A 30 0.73 6.39 13.27
N SER A 31 1.71 5.71 13.86
CA SER A 31 2.77 5.02 13.11
C SER A 31 2.19 3.87 12.30
N MET A 32 1.27 3.09 12.87
CA MET A 32 0.55 2.02 12.17
C MET A 32 -0.17 2.55 10.92
N GLU A 33 -0.93 3.64 11.06
CA GLU A 33 -1.64 4.26 9.94
C GLU A 33 -0.69 4.77 8.85
N ILE A 34 0.46 5.35 9.22
CA ILE A 34 1.49 5.78 8.28
C ILE A 34 2.04 4.59 7.48
N TYR A 35 2.42 3.50 8.16
CA TYR A 35 2.96 2.30 7.53
C TYR A 35 1.96 1.65 6.56
N LYS A 36 0.71 1.48 7.00
CA LYS A 36 -0.39 0.94 6.18
C LYS A 36 -0.67 1.83 4.97
N SER A 37 -0.74 3.15 5.15
CA SER A 37 -1.01 4.10 4.06
C SER A 37 0.12 4.14 3.03
N HIS A 38 1.38 4.19 3.48
CA HIS A 38 2.54 4.29 2.58
C HIS A 38 2.74 3.02 1.77
N SER A 39 2.68 1.86 2.42
CA SER A 39 2.77 0.55 1.74
C SER A 39 1.62 0.36 0.74
N LYS A 40 0.38 0.69 1.10
CA LYS A 40 -0.78 0.61 0.19
C LYS A 40 -0.59 1.48 -1.05
N ASN A 41 -0.10 2.72 -0.88
CA ASN A 41 0.18 3.61 -2.00
C ASN A 41 1.31 3.08 -2.88
N PHE A 42 2.32 2.45 -2.29
CA PHE A 42 3.37 1.76 -3.04
C PHE A 42 2.82 0.61 -3.89
N VAL A 43 1.98 -0.26 -3.32
CA VAL A 43 1.35 -1.38 -4.06
C VAL A 43 0.48 -0.86 -5.22
N ARG A 44 -0.34 0.18 -4.98
CA ARG A 44 -1.12 0.83 -6.04
C ARG A 44 -0.23 1.45 -7.12
N TRP A 45 0.92 2.02 -6.73
CA TRP A 45 1.85 2.61 -7.70
C TRP A 45 2.42 1.54 -8.61
N ILE A 46 2.93 0.44 -8.08
CA ILE A 46 3.51 -0.63 -8.90
C ILE A 46 2.47 -1.35 -9.76
N GLY A 47 1.20 -1.38 -9.31
CA GLY A 47 0.08 -1.98 -10.04
C GLY A 47 -0.49 -1.12 -11.17
N GLY A 48 -0.24 0.19 -11.18
CA GLY A 48 -0.77 1.09 -12.23
C GLY A 48 -1.77 2.11 -11.73
N ASP A 49 -2.51 1.81 -10.66
CA ASP A 49 -3.69 2.54 -10.17
C ASP A 49 -3.40 3.81 -9.38
N PHE A 50 -2.12 4.17 -9.27
CA PHE A 50 -1.67 5.35 -8.54
C PHE A 50 -0.38 5.93 -9.15
N VAL A 51 -0.27 7.25 -9.04
CA VAL A 51 0.92 8.03 -9.39
C VAL A 51 1.31 8.86 -8.17
N PRO A 52 2.56 8.75 -7.67
CA PRO A 52 3.04 9.55 -6.54
C PRO A 52 2.84 11.04 -6.81
N GLY A 53 2.29 11.75 -5.83
CA GLY A 53 1.97 13.19 -5.95
C GLY A 53 0.69 13.50 -6.74
N ALA A 54 -0.01 12.51 -7.29
CA ALA A 54 -1.32 12.75 -7.88
C ALA A 54 -2.34 13.14 -6.80
N LYS A 55 -3.08 14.23 -7.05
CA LYS A 55 -4.23 14.61 -6.22
C LYS A 55 -5.35 13.60 -6.46
N LEU A 56 -5.97 13.08 -5.39
CA LEU A 56 -7.25 12.39 -5.51
C LEU A 56 -8.22 13.36 -6.20
N LYS A 57 -8.80 12.97 -7.33
CA LYS A 57 -9.91 13.74 -7.91
C LYS A 57 -10.98 13.83 -6.83
N LYS A 58 -11.31 15.04 -6.39
CA LYS A 58 -12.54 15.28 -5.62
C LYS A 58 -13.67 14.72 -6.46
N GLN A 59 -14.34 13.68 -5.98
CA GLN A 59 -15.68 13.37 -6.48
C GLN A 59 -16.54 14.59 -6.10
N ILE A 60 -16.96 15.34 -7.12
CA ILE A 60 -17.89 16.44 -7.02
C ILE A 60 -19.30 15.85 -7.03
#